data_AF-A0A7S0FY77-F1
#
_entry.id   AF-A0A7S0FY77-F1
#
_cell.length_a   1.000
_cell.length_b   1.000
_cell.length_c   1.000
_cell.angle_alpha   90.00
_cell.angle_beta   90.00
_cell.angle_gamma   90.00
#
_symmetry.space_group_name_H-M   'P 1'
#
loop_
_entity.id
_entity.type
_entity.pdbx_description
1 polymer ?
#
loop_
_entity_poly.entity_id
_entity_poly.type
_entity_poly.pdbx_seq_one_letter_code
_entity_poly.pdbx_strand_id
1 'polypeptide(L)'
;NNVQQAEQVVLCFGQDVWSWISAEQMTVLSHLGAAVAEKWHEGVTHVVASTLRRSERIMCAVCRGQHVVTPEWVLASIRARRWAEANAYNLQDRKAEALLGTTLCQA
;
A
#
# COMPACT_ATOMS: atom_id res chain seq x y z
N ASN A 1 -14.04 -12.00 -25.39
CA ASN A 1 -13.60 -12.68 -24.14
C ASN A 1 -12.76 -11.71 -23.33
N ASN A 2 -13.41 -10.74 -22.68
CA ASN A 2 -12.72 -9.73 -21.89
C ASN A 2 -12.89 -10.10 -20.41
N VAL A 3 -12.09 -11.08 -19.98
CA VAL A 3 -11.98 -11.37 -18.55
C VAL A 3 -11.22 -10.17 -17.99
N GLN A 4 -11.92 -9.28 -17.30
CA GLN A 4 -11.29 -8.32 -16.40
C GLN A 4 -10.37 -9.15 -15.49
N GLN A 5 -9.07 -9.13 -15.77
CA GLN A 5 -8.07 -9.65 -14.85
C GLN A 5 -8.29 -8.88 -13.56
N ALA A 6 -8.78 -9.55 -12.52
CA ALA A 6 -8.78 -8.99 -11.19
C ALA A 6 -7.34 -8.61 -10.90
N GLU A 7 -7.06 -7.32 -10.80
CA GLU A 7 -5.72 -6.79 -10.61
C GLU A 7 -5.17 -7.36 -9.31
N GLN A 8 -4.16 -8.23 -9.42
CA GLN A 8 -3.63 -8.95 -8.28
C GLN A 8 -2.98 -7.96 -7.32
N VAL A 9 -3.47 -7.88 -6.08
CA VAL A 9 -2.89 -7.00 -5.06
C VAL A 9 -1.57 -7.60 -4.57
N VAL A 10 -0.48 -6.89 -4.83
CA VAL A 10 0.86 -7.19 -4.31
C VAL A 10 1.26 -6.09 -3.33
N LEU A 11 1.44 -6.46 -2.06
CA LEU A 11 1.72 -5.57 -0.95
C LEU A 11 3.21 -5.51 -0.63
N CYS A 12 3.71 -4.31 -0.38
CA CYS A 12 5.00 -4.11 0.23
C CYS A 12 4.85 -3.17 1.43
N PHE A 13 5.22 -3.60 2.63
CA PHE A 13 5.07 -2.78 3.83
C PHE A 13 6.32 -1.92 4.07
N GLY A 14 6.09 -0.68 4.48
CA GLY A 14 7.11 0.18 5.06
C GLY A 14 7.68 -0.44 6.34
N GLN A 15 8.92 -0.06 6.65
CA GLN A 15 9.60 -0.53 7.88
C GLN A 15 8.84 -0.14 9.16
N ASP A 16 8.10 0.96 9.11
CA ASP A 16 7.24 1.50 10.17
C ASP A 16 5.93 0.73 10.35
N VAL A 17 5.58 -0.17 9.43
CA VAL A 17 4.30 -0.91 9.44
C VAL A 17 4.49 -2.42 9.60
N TRP A 18 5.62 -3.00 9.18
CA TRP A 18 5.81 -4.46 9.20
C TRP A 18 5.55 -5.10 10.57
N SER A 19 5.94 -4.44 11.66
CA SER A 19 5.74 -4.95 13.03
C SER A 19 4.28 -4.95 13.50
N TRP A 20 3.38 -4.26 12.79
CA TRP A 20 1.99 -4.13 13.18
C TRP A 20 1.09 -5.26 12.63
N ILE A 21 1.51 -5.95 11.56
CA ILE A 21 0.70 -7.00 10.95
C ILE A 21 0.90 -8.33 11.67
N SER A 22 -0.20 -8.90 12.18
CA SER A 22 -0.21 -10.21 12.80
C SER A 22 -0.27 -11.34 11.77
N ALA A 23 0.10 -12.56 12.18
CA ALA A 23 -0.02 -13.75 11.34
C ALA A 23 -1.49 -14.04 10.94
N GLU A 24 -2.45 -13.70 11.80
CA GLU A 24 -3.88 -13.83 11.50
C GLU A 24 -4.30 -12.86 10.39
N GLN A 25 -3.88 -11.59 10.48
CA GLN A 25 -4.14 -10.60 9.43
C GLN A 25 -3.49 -11.01 8.11
N MET A 26 -2.28 -11.57 8.15
CA MET A 26 -1.59 -12.09 6.97
C MET A 26 -2.38 -13.23 6.31
N THR A 27 -2.94 -14.13 7.11
CA THR A 27 -3.80 -15.21 6.62
C THR A 27 -5.04 -14.66 5.91
N VAL A 28 -5.70 -13.65 6.50
CA VAL A 28 -6.86 -13.02 5.86
C VAL A 28 -6.48 -12.34 4.55
N LEU A 29 -5.36 -11.62 4.48
CA LEU A 29 -4.89 -10.97 3.25
C LEU A 29 -4.62 -11.98 2.15
N SER A 30 -4.01 -13.12 2.49
CA SER A 30 -3.82 -14.23 1.54
C SER A 30 -5.16 -14.76 1.00
N HIS A 31 -6.18 -14.92 1.85
CA HIS A 31 -7.53 -15.30 1.41
C HIS A 31 -8.23 -14.25 0.52
N LEU A 32 -7.85 -12.97 0.64
CA LEU A 32 -8.28 -11.90 -0.27
C LEU A 32 -7.51 -11.88 -1.60
N GLY A 33 -6.55 -12.79 -1.78
CA GLY A 33 -5.73 -12.90 -2.99
C GLY A 33 -4.49 -12.01 -2.99
N ALA A 34 -4.06 -11.49 -1.83
CA ALA A 34 -2.84 -10.70 -1.77
C ALA A 34 -1.58 -11.57 -1.83
N ALA A 35 -0.59 -11.10 -2.58
CA ALA A 35 0.80 -11.49 -2.39
C ALA A 35 1.51 -10.44 -1.52
N VAL A 36 2.46 -10.87 -0.69
CA VAL A 36 3.30 -9.96 0.10
C VAL A 36 4.74 -10.07 -0.36
N ALA A 37 5.30 -8.93 -0.75
CA ALA A 37 6.68 -8.79 -1.17
C ALA A 37 7.52 -8.19 -0.02
N GLU A 38 8.57 -8.92 0.39
CA GLU A 38 9.50 -8.45 1.43
C GLU A 38 10.30 -7.23 0.98
N LYS A 39 10.63 -7.17 -0.32
CA LYS A 39 11.34 -6.07 -0.97
C LYS A 39 10.47 -5.49 -2.06
N TRP A 40 10.71 -4.23 -2.39
CA TRP A 40 10.02 -3.61 -3.51
C TRP A 40 10.50 -4.23 -4.83
N HIS A 41 9.57 -4.39 -5.77
CA HIS A 41 9.83 -4.74 -7.17
C HIS A 41 8.70 -4.20 -8.04
N GLU A 42 8.85 -4.26 -9.37
CA GLU A 42 7.92 -3.65 -10.32
C GLU A 42 6.48 -4.20 -10.29
N GLY A 43 6.30 -5.40 -9.75
CA GLY A 43 5.00 -6.05 -9.59
C GLY A 43 4.27 -5.66 -8.30
N VAL A 44 4.90 -4.87 -7.42
CA VAL A 44 4.21 -4.28 -6.26
C VAL A 44 3.11 -3.36 -6.78
N THR A 45 1.94 -3.39 -6.14
CA THR A 45 0.80 -2.54 -6.49
C THR A 45 0.50 -1.51 -5.42
N HIS A 46 0.77 -1.87 -4.17
CA HIS A 46 0.47 -1.07 -2.99
C HIS A 46 1.68 -1.08 -2.04
N VAL A 47 2.15 0.10 -1.66
CA VAL A 47 3.07 0.30 -0.56
C VAL A 47 2.29 0.79 0.64
N VAL A 48 2.35 0.06 1.75
CA VAL A 48 1.63 0.42 2.98
C VAL A 48 2.61 1.08 3.95
N ALA A 49 2.39 2.36 4.28
CA ALA A 49 3.29 3.14 5.13
C ALA A 49 2.50 4.09 6.04
N SER A 50 3.04 4.43 7.21
CA SER A 50 2.43 5.43 8.11
C SER A 50 3.12 6.79 8.04
N THR A 51 4.33 6.85 7.49
CA THR A 51 5.12 8.07 7.33
C THR A 51 5.71 8.19 5.94
N LEU A 52 5.78 9.42 5.40
CA LEU A 52 6.39 9.67 4.10
C LEU A 52 7.92 9.73 4.24
N ARG A 53 8.57 8.59 3.97
CA ARG A 53 10.05 8.48 4.00
C ARG A 53 10.61 8.36 2.59
N ARG A 54 11.79 8.97 2.37
CA ARG A 54 12.60 8.78 1.16
C ARG A 54 13.27 7.40 1.14
N SER A 55 12.46 6.35 1.09
CA SER A 55 12.89 4.96 0.97
C SER A 55 12.70 4.47 -0.47
N GLU A 56 13.44 3.44 -0.87
CA GLU A 56 13.28 2.79 -2.17
C GLU A 56 11.82 2.40 -2.43
N ARG A 57 11.16 1.75 -1.46
CA ARG A 57 9.77 1.31 -1.58
C ARG A 57 8.82 2.45 -1.95
N ILE A 58 8.88 3.55 -1.21
CA ILE A 58 8.00 4.71 -1.41
C ILE A 58 8.36 5.45 -2.70
N MET A 59 9.64 5.78 -2.91
CA MET A 59 10.05 6.59 -4.06
C MET A 59 9.80 5.87 -5.38
N CYS A 60 10.09 4.56 -5.44
CA CYS A 60 9.83 3.77 -6.64
C CYS A 60 8.32 3.59 -6.90
N ALA A 61 7.51 3.45 -5.84
CA ALA A 61 6.05 3.42 -5.98
C ALA A 61 5.50 4.73 -6.55
N VAL A 62 5.95 5.87 -6.01
CA VAL A 62 5.56 7.20 -6.51
C VAL A 62 5.93 7.39 -7.99
N CYS A 63 7.17 7.07 -8.37
CA CYS A 63 7.62 7.21 -9.76
C CYS A 63 6.84 6.33 -10.75
N ARG A 64 6.21 5.25 -10.29
CA ARG A 64 5.43 4.33 -11.13
C ARG A 64 3.92 4.54 -11.03
N GLY A 65 3.45 5.47 -10.18
CA GLY A 65 2.03 5.66 -9.93
C GLY A 65 1.38 4.49 -9.18
N GLN A 66 2.16 3.74 -8.38
CA GLN A 66 1.61 2.72 -7.49
C GLN A 66 0.96 3.38 -6.28
N HIS A 67 -0.03 2.71 -5.68
CA HIS A 67 -0.71 3.21 -4.50
C HIS A 67 0.24 3.24 -3.29
N VAL A 68 0.28 4.35 -2.57
CA VAL A 68 0.98 4.46 -1.29
C VAL A 68 -0.06 4.74 -0.20
N VAL A 69 -0.54 3.70 0.45
CA VAL A 69 -1.70 3.76 1.36
C VAL A 69 -1.29 3.67 2.82
N THR A 70 -2.18 4.09 3.70
CA THR A 70 -2.00 3.94 5.15
C THR A 70 -2.42 2.53 5.62
N PRO A 71 -1.98 2.09 6.82
CA PRO A 71 -2.39 0.81 7.40
C PRO A 71 -3.91 0.62 7.53
N GLU A 72 -4.68 1.70 7.62
CA GLU A 72 -6.14 1.69 7.71
C GLU A 72 -6.80 1.08 6.48
N TRP A 73 -6.17 1.17 5.30
CA TRP A 73 -6.67 0.50 4.09
C TRP A 73 -6.66 -1.02 4.24
N VAL A 74 -5.61 -1.57 4.84
CA VAL A 74 -5.46 -3.00 5.14
C VAL A 74 -6.56 -3.42 6.12
N LEU A 75 -6.75 -2.66 7.20
CA LEU A 75 -7.80 -2.94 8.19
C LEU A 75 -9.21 -2.89 7.58
N ALA A 76 -9.49 -1.87 6.77
CA ALA A 76 -10.77 -1.71 6.11
C ALA A 76 -11.04 -2.89 5.17
N SER A 77 -10.03 -3.31 4.41
CA SER A 77 -10.15 -4.43 3.49
C SER A 77 -10.39 -5.76 4.21
N ILE A 78 -9.64 -6.01 5.30
CA ILE A 78 -9.82 -7.19 6.17
C ILE A 78 -11.23 -7.23 6.76
N ARG A 79 -11.73 -6.10 7.27
CA ARG A 79 -13.05 -5.98 7.89
C ARG A 79 -14.17 -6.20 6.88
N ALA A 80 -14.02 -5.66 5.67
CA ALA A 80 -15.01 -5.76 4.61
C ALA A 80 -14.94 -7.10 3.84
N ARG A 81 -13.89 -7.92 4.06
CA ARG A 81 -13.61 -9.13 3.29
C ARG A 81 -13.52 -8.89 1.77
N ARG A 82 -13.03 -7.71 1.38
CA ARG A 82 -12.80 -7.27 0.00
C ARG A 82 -11.84 -6.08 0.01
N TRP A 83 -11.19 -5.79 -1.11
CA TRP A 83 -10.36 -4.59 -1.22
C TRP A 83 -11.19 -3.30 -1.05
N ALA A 84 -10.72 -2.43 -0.16
CA ALA A 84 -11.24 -1.07 -0.02
C ALA A 84 -10.71 -0.19 -1.16
N GLU A 85 -11.41 0.91 -1.44
CA GLU A 85 -10.94 1.93 -2.40
C GLU A 85 -9.61 2.53 -1.93
N ALA A 86 -8.51 2.26 -2.63
CA ALA A 86 -7.17 2.66 -2.21
C ALA A 86 -7.05 4.18 -2.05
N ASN A 87 -7.64 4.93 -2.97
CA ASN A 87 -7.60 6.40 -3.00
C ASN A 87 -8.22 7.06 -1.76
N ALA A 88 -9.12 6.36 -1.06
CA ALA A 88 -9.70 6.84 0.20
C ALA A 88 -8.72 6.76 1.39
N TYR A 89 -7.57 6.11 1.21
CA TYR A 89 -6.57 5.84 2.25
C TYR A 89 -5.15 6.22 1.80
N ASN A 90 -5.02 7.16 0.87
CA ASN A 90 -3.71 7.67 0.44
C ASN A 90 -2.93 8.21 1.64
N LEU A 91 -1.64 7.91 1.69
CA LEU A 91 -0.73 8.45 2.69
C LEU A 91 -0.68 9.98 2.57
N GLN A 92 -1.01 10.66 3.67
CA GLN A 92 -0.92 12.12 3.79
C GLN A 92 -0.03 12.48 5.00
N ASP A 93 1.21 12.86 4.73
CA ASP A 93 2.16 13.30 5.76
C ASP A 93 2.46 14.79 5.56
N ARG A 94 1.57 15.64 6.07
CA ARG A 94 1.64 17.10 5.87
C ARG A 94 2.98 17.70 6.28
N LYS A 95 3.64 17.12 7.28
CA LYS A 95 4.94 17.61 7.75
C LYS A 95 6.03 17.29 6.73
N ALA A 96 6.09 16.04 6.27
CA ALA A 96 7.05 15.64 5.24
C ALA A 96 6.78 16.33 3.89
N GLU A 97 5.51 16.45 3.50
CA GLU A 97 5.08 17.15 2.28
C GLU A 97 5.48 18.63 2.30
N ALA A 98 5.28 19.31 3.44
CA ALA A 98 5.72 20.70 3.60
C ALA A 98 7.25 20.85 3.45
N LEU A 99 8.03 19.88 3.94
CA LEU A 99 9.48 19.86 3.77
C LEU A 99 9.91 19.58 2.33
N LEU A 100 9.12 18.80 1.58
CA LEU A 100 9.34 18.52 0.17
C LEU A 100 8.84 19.63 -0.76
N GLY A 101 8.00 20.53 -0.26
CA GLY A 101 7.38 21.60 -1.04
C GLY A 101 6.31 21.10 -2.03
N THR A 102 5.79 19.88 -1.84
CA THR A 102 4.77 19.27 -2.69
C THR A 102 3.93 18.25 -1.92
N THR A 103 2.71 18.00 -2.38
CA THR A 103 1.87 16.90 -1.88
C THR A 103 2.18 15.60 -2.60
N LEU A 104 1.93 14.49 -1.93
CA LEU A 104 1.91 13.17 -2.55
C LEU A 104 0.62 13.03 -3.37
N CYS A 105 0.59 13.61 -4.57
CA CYS A 105 -0.50 13.34 -5.51
C CYS A 105 -0.37 11.90 -6.02
N GLN A 106 -1.28 11.03 -5.60
CA GLN A 106 -1.40 9.68 -6.15
C GLN A 106 -2.39 9.71 -7.33
N ALA A 107 -2.09 8.91 -8.35
CA ALA A 107 -2.84 8.85 -9.60
C ALA A 107 -4.15 8.05 -9.46
#